data_AF-A0AAV2NL47-F1
#
_entry.id   AF-A0AAV2NL47-F1
#
_cell.length_a   1.000
_cell.length_b   1.000
_cell.length_c   1.000
_cell.angle_alpha   90.00
_cell.angle_beta   90.00
_cell.angle_gamma   90.00
#
_symmetry.space_group_name_H-M   'P 1'
#
loop_
_entity.id
_entity.type
_entity.pdbx_description
1 polymer ?
#
loop_
_entity_poly.entity_id
_entity_poly.type
_entity_poly.pdbx_seq_one_letter_code
_entity_poly.pdbx_strand_id
1 'polypeptide(L)'
;MATKSRNLKKWTNNEIIILIDADKEECCLYDVRSSNYHNKHLRSEALKRVGDAVRVLKQDVADKDCASMFYTLRSQYNIENAKVKMSKKSGTGTDNVYKPSLWYYEHLMFLDTFFRAYPVWTRNDWTPLDWTRTIGHVLLDTA
;
A
#
# COMPACT_ATOMS: atom_id res chain seq x y z
N MET A 1 -0.90 10.88 -28.67
CA MET A 1 -1.15 9.66 -27.86
C MET A 1 -1.80 10.11 -26.56
N ALA A 2 -3.10 9.91 -26.42
CA ALA A 2 -3.84 10.37 -25.24
C ALA A 2 -3.45 9.51 -24.04
N THR A 3 -2.70 10.08 -23.10
CA THR A 3 -2.48 9.49 -21.78
C THR A 3 -3.86 9.35 -21.15
N LYS A 4 -4.38 8.12 -21.08
CA LYS A 4 -5.65 7.80 -20.42
C LYS A 4 -5.54 8.32 -18.99
N SER A 5 -6.15 9.47 -18.73
CA SER A 5 -6.33 9.99 -17.37
C SER A 5 -7.07 8.89 -16.62
N ARG A 6 -6.32 8.10 -15.84
CA ARG A 6 -6.93 7.12 -14.94
C ARG A 6 -7.84 7.96 -14.08
N ASN A 7 -9.15 7.72 -14.22
CA ASN A 7 -10.16 8.32 -13.37
C ASN A 7 -9.87 7.79 -11.96
N LEU A 8 -8.93 8.44 -11.28
CA LEU A 8 -8.53 8.12 -9.92
C LEU A 8 -9.76 8.46 -9.10
N LYS A 9 -10.54 7.44 -8.71
CA LYS A 9 -11.58 7.58 -7.67
C LYS A 9 -10.99 8.51 -6.63
N LYS A 10 -11.54 9.71 -6.47
CA LYS A 10 -10.97 10.72 -5.57
C LYS A 10 -11.13 10.16 -4.15
N TRP A 11 -10.00 9.91 -3.50
CA TRP A 11 -9.98 9.51 -2.10
C TRP A 11 -9.83 10.76 -1.23
N THR A 12 -10.63 10.84 -0.18
CA THR A 12 -10.53 11.87 0.84
C THR A 12 -9.54 11.45 1.93
N ASN A 13 -9.07 12.41 2.74
CA ASN A 13 -8.14 12.11 3.83
C ASN A 13 -8.75 11.12 4.84
N ASN A 14 -10.03 11.26 5.17
CA ASN A 14 -10.71 10.35 6.11
C ASN A 14 -10.82 8.92 5.55
N GLU A 15 -11.14 8.77 4.26
CA GLU A 15 -11.16 7.46 3.60
C GLU A 15 -9.76 6.82 3.61
N ILE A 16 -8.70 7.62 3.41
CA ILE A 16 -7.31 7.16 3.45
C ILE A 16 -6.92 6.73 4.87
N ILE A 17 -7.31 7.48 5.91
CA ILE A 17 -7.03 7.13 7.31
C ILE A 17 -7.68 5.79 7.65
N ILE A 18 -8.97 5.62 7.36
CA ILE A 18 -9.68 4.35 7.62
C ILE A 18 -9.05 3.20 6.85
N LEU A 19 -8.66 3.41 5.58
CA LEU A 19 -7.97 2.41 4.80
C LEU A 19 -6.66 1.99 5.49
N ILE A 20 -5.84 2.94 5.93
CA ILE A 20 -4.57 2.65 6.60
C ILE A 20 -4.78 1.92 7.92
N ASP A 21 -5.73 2.36 8.75
CA ASP A 21 -6.00 1.72 10.05
C ASP A 21 -6.53 0.29 9.86
N ALA A 22 -7.45 0.06 8.92
CA ALA A 22 -7.95 -1.29 8.63
C ALA A 22 -6.86 -2.20 8.03
N ASP A 23 -6.04 -1.69 7.10
CA ASP A 23 -4.92 -2.45 6.55
C ASP A 23 -3.91 -2.82 7.64
N LYS A 24 -3.66 -1.93 8.62
CA LYS A 24 -2.72 -2.16 9.72
C LYS A 24 -3.09 -3.34 10.60
N GLU A 25 -4.38 -3.59 10.83
CA GLU A 25 -4.87 -4.75 11.59
C GLU A 25 -4.68 -6.09 10.85
N GLU A 26 -4.50 -6.04 9.53
CA GLU A 26 -4.44 -7.21 8.66
C GLU A 26 -3.01 -7.53 8.20
N CYS A 27 -2.16 -8.02 9.11
CA CYS A 27 -0.75 -8.35 8.82
C CYS A 27 -0.56 -9.24 7.58
N CYS A 28 -1.52 -10.13 7.29
CA CYS A 28 -1.46 -11.01 6.12
C CYS A 28 -1.44 -10.27 4.77
N LEU A 29 -1.79 -8.97 4.73
CA LEU A 29 -1.76 -8.15 3.53
C LEU A 29 -0.34 -7.64 3.21
N TYR A 30 0.45 -7.30 4.23
CA TYR A 30 1.69 -6.53 4.07
C TYR A 30 2.96 -7.16 4.67
N ASP A 31 2.82 -8.10 5.62
CA ASP A 31 3.94 -8.76 6.30
C ASP A 31 4.28 -10.10 5.65
N VAL A 32 5.35 -10.14 4.86
CA VAL A 32 5.84 -11.35 4.17
C VAL A 32 6.33 -12.42 5.15
N ARG A 33 6.64 -12.07 6.40
CA ARG A 33 7.10 -13.01 7.43
C ARG A 33 5.94 -13.74 8.09
N SER A 34 4.72 -13.23 7.96
CA SER A 34 3.53 -13.89 8.47
C SER A 34 3.28 -15.19 7.70
N SER A 35 3.03 -16.29 8.42
CA SER A 35 2.60 -17.56 7.82
C SER A 35 1.36 -17.38 6.93
N ASN A 36 0.53 -16.39 7.25
CA ASN A 36 -0.73 -16.13 6.59
C ASN A 36 -0.56 -15.30 5.31
N TYR A 37 0.63 -14.73 5.05
CA TYR A 37 0.90 -13.92 3.87
C TYR A 37 0.76 -14.70 2.56
N HIS A 38 1.07 -16.00 2.55
CA HIS A 38 0.92 -16.82 1.35
C HIS A 38 -0.47 -17.46 1.24
N ASN A 39 -1.33 -17.31 2.25
CA ASN A 39 -2.66 -17.87 2.24
C ASN A 39 -3.63 -16.97 1.47
N LYS A 40 -3.94 -17.36 0.23
CA LYS A 40 -4.84 -16.64 -0.67
C LYS A 40 -6.24 -16.39 -0.08
N HIS A 41 -6.78 -17.36 0.66
CA HIS A 41 -8.10 -17.25 1.27
C HIS A 41 -8.11 -16.18 2.36
N LEU A 42 -7.16 -16.26 3.30
CA LEU A 42 -7.04 -15.28 4.38
C LEU A 42 -6.81 -13.86 3.86
N ARG A 43 -5.99 -13.69 2.82
CA ARG A 43 -5.80 -12.39 2.17
C ARG A 43 -7.08 -11.85 1.55
N SER A 44 -7.86 -12.72 0.89
CA SER A 44 -9.13 -12.30 0.31
C SER A 44 -10.13 -11.89 1.38
N GLU A 45 -10.16 -12.58 2.51
CA GLU A 45 -11.04 -12.24 3.64
C GLU A 45 -10.60 -10.96 4.34
N ALA A 46 -9.29 -10.80 4.55
CA ALA A 46 -8.72 -9.55 5.08
C ALA A 46 -9.06 -8.36 4.20
N LEU A 47 -8.91 -8.49 2.88
CA LEU A 47 -9.23 -7.40 1.97
C LEU A 47 -10.73 -7.06 1.95
N LYS A 48 -11.61 -8.05 2.17
CA LYS A 48 -13.05 -7.79 2.36
C LYS A 48 -13.30 -6.99 3.63
N ARG A 49 -12.67 -7.35 4.75
CA ARG A 49 -12.79 -6.60 6.02
C ARG A 49 -12.31 -5.14 5.87
N VAL A 50 -11.19 -4.93 5.18
CA VAL A 50 -10.71 -3.59 4.83
C VAL A 50 -11.72 -2.85 3.95
N GLY A 51 -12.26 -3.52 2.94
CA GLY A 51 -13.32 -2.99 2.07
C GLY A 51 -14.55 -2.55 2.86
N ASP A 52 -15.03 -3.39 3.79
CA ASP A 52 -16.20 -3.10 4.63
C ASP A 52 -15.97 -1.92 5.56
N ALA A 53 -14.77 -1.78 6.14
CA ALA A 53 -14.40 -0.62 6.94
C ALA A 53 -14.45 0.68 6.12
N VAL A 54 -13.91 0.67 4.90
CA VAL A 54 -13.90 1.84 4.01
C VAL A 54 -15.31 2.16 3.49
N ARG A 55 -16.17 1.14 3.27
CA ARG A 55 -17.55 1.32 2.79
C ARG A 55 -18.42 2.17 3.71
N VAL A 56 -18.07 2.28 4.99
CA VAL A 56 -18.70 3.21 5.93
C VAL A 56 -18.65 4.66 5.43
N LEU A 57 -17.55 5.05 4.76
CA LEU A 57 -17.40 6.37 4.14
C LEU A 57 -17.63 6.36 2.62
N LYS A 58 -17.26 5.26 1.95
CA LYS A 58 -17.28 5.13 0.49
C LYS A 58 -18.01 3.87 0.04
N GLN A 59 -19.35 3.95 0.00
CA GLN A 59 -20.22 2.79 -0.26
C GLN A 59 -19.90 2.02 -1.56
N ASP A 60 -19.46 2.70 -2.62
CA ASP A 60 -19.14 2.10 -3.94
C ASP A 60 -17.65 1.71 -4.10
N VAL A 61 -16.94 1.43 -3.02
CA VAL A 61 -15.55 0.96 -3.11
C VAL A 61 -15.49 -0.55 -3.34
N ALA A 62 -14.73 -0.94 -4.36
CA ALA A 62 -14.41 -2.35 -4.59
C ALA A 62 -13.16 -2.73 -3.78
N ASP A 63 -13.10 -3.97 -3.30
CA ASP A 63 -11.97 -4.50 -2.52
C ASP A 63 -10.63 -4.30 -3.26
N LYS A 64 -10.65 -4.48 -4.58
CA LYS A 64 -9.49 -4.25 -5.46
C LYS A 64 -9.01 -2.79 -5.50
N ASP A 65 -9.93 -1.84 -5.32
CA ASP A 65 -9.61 -0.41 -5.30
C ASP A 65 -8.89 -0.08 -3.99
N CYS A 66 -9.34 -0.66 -2.85
CA CYS A 66 -8.65 -0.57 -1.57
C CYS A 66 -7.21 -1.10 -1.66
N ALA A 67 -7.03 -2.32 -2.19
CA ALA A 67 -5.71 -2.91 -2.38
C ALA A 67 -4.80 -2.04 -3.27
N SER A 68 -5.34 -1.53 -4.39
CA SER A 68 -4.59 -0.68 -5.31
C SER A 68 -4.19 0.66 -4.67
N MET A 69 -5.08 1.20 -3.83
CA MET A 69 -4.82 2.46 -3.13
C MET A 69 -3.78 2.27 -2.03
N PHE A 70 -3.91 1.23 -1.21
CA PHE A 70 -2.92 0.90 -0.17
C PHE A 70 -1.54 0.65 -0.77
N TYR A 71 -1.45 -0.06 -1.90
CA TYR A 71 -0.20 -0.22 -2.64
C TYR A 71 0.41 1.12 -3.08
N THR A 72 -0.42 2.05 -3.56
CA THR A 72 0.04 3.38 -3.98
C THR A 72 0.58 4.18 -2.79
N LEU A 73 -0.14 4.18 -1.67
CA LEU A 73 0.27 4.84 -0.43
C LEU A 73 1.59 4.27 0.10
N ARG A 74 1.71 2.94 0.12
CA ARG A 74 2.93 2.21 0.50
C ARG A 74 4.13 2.58 -0.37
N SER A 75 3.93 2.68 -1.67
CA SER A 75 4.98 3.06 -2.63
C SER A 75 5.46 4.50 -2.41
N GLN A 76 4.52 5.43 -2.23
CA GLN A 76 4.85 6.83 -1.93
C GLN A 76 5.57 6.97 -0.58
N TYR A 77 5.10 6.27 0.45
CA TYR A 77 5.74 6.21 1.75
C TYR A 77 7.18 5.70 1.65
N ASN A 78 7.45 4.64 0.89
CA ASN A 78 8.80 4.09 0.74
C ASN A 78 9.78 5.08 0.10
N ILE A 79 9.33 5.79 -0.93
CA ILE A 79 10.13 6.83 -1.58
C ILE A 79 10.45 7.95 -0.59
N GLU A 80 9.45 8.39 0.18
CA GLU A 80 9.63 9.45 1.16
C GLU A 80 10.53 9.01 2.34
N ASN A 81 10.31 7.80 2.85
CA ASN A 81 11.10 7.21 3.93
C ASN A 81 12.56 7.01 3.52
N ALA A 82 12.83 6.67 2.26
CA ALA A 82 14.18 6.63 1.72
C ALA A 82 14.89 8.00 1.80
N LYS A 83 14.21 9.11 1.48
CA LYS A 83 14.77 10.47 1.61
C LYS A 83 15.12 10.79 3.07
N VAL A 84 14.22 10.47 4.00
CA VAL A 84 14.43 10.65 5.45
C VAL A 84 15.66 9.86 5.91
N LYS A 85 15.75 8.58 5.52
CA LYS A 85 16.88 7.70 5.88
C LYS A 85 18.20 8.17 5.27
N MET A 86 18.21 8.62 4.01
CA MET A 86 19.40 9.15 3.35
C MET A 86 19.91 10.42 4.04
N SER A 87 19.01 11.34 4.39
CA SER A 87 19.37 12.58 5.09
C SER A 87 20.01 12.30 6.46
N LYS A 88 19.58 11.24 7.17
CA LYS A 88 20.22 10.82 8.42
C LYS A 88 21.61 10.18 8.22
N LYS A 89 21.84 9.49 7.10
CA LYS A 89 23.08 8.74 6.84
C LYS A 89 24.26 9.64 6.46
N SER A 90 24.01 10.77 5.82
CA SER A 90 25.07 11.61 5.22
C SER A 90 25.93 12.42 6.20
N GLY A 91 25.86 12.16 7.53
CA GLY A 91 26.67 12.86 8.52
C GLY A 91 26.41 14.37 8.59
N THR A 92 25.34 14.85 7.95
CA THR A 92 24.89 16.23 8.03
C THR A 92 24.48 16.51 9.47
N GLY A 93 25.07 17.56 10.07
CA GLY A 93 24.76 17.99 11.43
C GLY A 93 23.26 18.01 11.69
N THR A 94 22.88 17.70 12.92
CA THR A 94 21.51 17.43 13.41
C THR A 94 20.41 18.42 12.98
N ASP A 95 20.78 19.58 12.45
CA ASP A 95 19.91 20.62 11.94
C ASP A 95 19.33 20.35 10.53
N ASN A 96 19.94 19.47 9.72
CA ASN A 96 19.60 19.26 8.31
C ASN A 96 18.88 17.95 7.98
N VAL A 97 18.11 17.40 8.93
CA VAL A 97 17.33 16.17 8.67
C VAL A 97 16.08 16.50 7.84
N TYR A 98 15.92 15.83 6.70
CA TYR A 98 14.77 15.96 5.82
C TYR A 98 13.46 15.62 6.57
N LYS A 99 12.52 16.56 6.54
CA LYS A 99 11.17 16.38 7.09
C LYS A 99 10.23 15.83 6.00
N PRO A 100 9.51 14.72 6.27
CA PRO A 100 8.54 14.19 5.32
C PRO A 100 7.47 15.23 4.96
N SER A 101 7.11 15.28 3.68
CA SER A 101 6.06 16.15 3.12
C SER A 101 4.70 15.45 2.98
N LEU A 102 4.69 14.11 3.05
CA LEU A 102 3.46 13.32 3.01
C LEU A 102 2.65 13.49 4.31
N TRP A 103 1.41 14.00 4.19
CA TRP A 103 0.54 14.25 5.34
C TRP A 103 0.17 12.97 6.11
N TYR A 104 0.10 11.82 5.43
CA TYR A 104 -0.19 10.52 6.03
C TYR A 104 1.08 9.74 6.44
N TYR A 105 2.26 10.36 6.39
CA TYR A 105 3.55 9.69 6.63
C TYR A 105 3.57 8.95 7.98
N GLU A 106 3.12 9.63 9.04
CA GLU A 106 3.11 9.09 10.40
C GLU A 106 2.17 7.87 10.52
N HIS A 107 1.04 7.88 9.83
CA HIS A 107 0.10 6.76 9.82
C HIS A 107 0.69 5.48 9.21
N LEU A 108 1.65 5.60 8.28
CA LEU A 108 2.31 4.46 7.62
C LEU A 108 3.63 4.04 8.28
N MET A 109 4.05 4.71 9.37
CA MET A 109 5.31 4.39 10.03
C MET A 109 5.39 2.96 10.59
N PHE A 110 4.24 2.33 10.90
CA PHE A 110 4.22 0.93 11.35
C PHE A 110 4.88 -0.02 10.32
N LEU A 111 4.82 0.33 9.03
CA LEU A 111 5.41 -0.45 7.97
C LEU A 111 6.94 -0.51 8.03
N ASP A 112 7.61 0.43 8.70
CA ASP A 112 9.08 0.44 8.81
C ASP A 112 9.63 -0.83 9.45
N THR A 113 8.87 -1.44 10.36
CA THR A 113 9.22 -2.72 11.01
C THR A 113 9.15 -3.92 10.06
N PHE A 114 8.41 -3.81 8.96
CA PHE A 114 8.18 -4.88 7.98
C PHE A 114 9.02 -4.69 6.72
N PHE A 115 9.47 -3.47 6.44
CA PHE A 115 10.39 -3.20 5.35
C PHE A 115 11.80 -3.64 5.73
N ARG A 116 12.32 -4.64 5.01
CA ARG A 116 13.78 -4.84 4.98
C ARG A 116 14.42 -3.54 4.50
N ALA A 117 15.59 -3.21 5.05
CA ALA A 117 16.38 -2.06 4.61
C ALA A 117 16.81 -2.26 3.15
N TYR A 118 15.93 -1.95 2.19
CA TYR A 118 16.26 -2.00 0.78
C TYR A 118 17.14 -0.79 0.47
N PRO A 119 18.36 -1.00 -0.06
CA PRO A 119 19.18 0.10 -0.51
C PRO A 119 18.45 0.84 -1.64
N VAL A 120 18.51 2.17 -1.59
CA VAL A 120 17.75 3.14 -2.41
C VAL A 120 17.83 2.93 -3.94
N TRP A 121 18.70 2.04 -4.44
CA TRP A 121 19.02 1.90 -5.86
C TRP A 121 18.29 0.79 -6.61
N THR A 122 17.55 -0.12 -5.97
CA THR A 122 16.83 -1.18 -6.69
C THR A 122 15.40 -0.75 -7.02
N ARG A 123 15.26 0.16 -7.99
CA ARG A 123 13.95 0.50 -8.58
C ARG A 123 13.32 -0.69 -9.34
N ASN A 124 14.05 -1.80 -9.50
CA ASN A 124 13.70 -2.91 -10.40
C ASN A 124 13.65 -4.33 -9.78
N ASP A 125 13.94 -4.52 -8.48
CA ASP A 125 13.66 -5.81 -7.81
C ASP A 125 12.29 -5.76 -7.12
N TRP A 126 11.26 -5.49 -7.93
CA TRP A 126 9.91 -5.89 -7.59
C TRP A 126 9.84 -7.38 -7.85
N THR A 127 9.91 -8.25 -6.83
CA THR A 127 9.47 -9.63 -7.03
C THR A 127 8.03 -9.58 -7.52
N PRO A 128 7.73 -9.97 -8.77
CA PRO A 128 6.38 -9.91 -9.30
C PRO A 128 5.61 -11.07 -8.68
N LEU A 129 4.95 -10.83 -7.55
CA LEU A 129 3.81 -11.65 -7.16
C LEU A 129 2.55 -11.01 -7.74
N ASP A 130 2.38 -11.33 -9.02
CA ASP A 130 1.17 -11.39 -9.83
C ASP A 130 -0.15 -11.49 -9.02
N TRP A 131 -0.69 -10.35 -8.60
CA TRP A 131 -2.08 -10.26 -8.12
C TRP A 131 -3.07 -9.97 -9.27
N THR A 132 -2.55 -9.55 -10.43
CA THR A 132 -3.32 -9.38 -11.67
C THR A 132 -3.98 -10.67 -12.17
N ARG A 133 -3.49 -11.84 -11.75
CA ARG A 133 -4.05 -13.16 -12.09
C ARG A 133 -5.11 -13.68 -11.10
N THR A 134 -5.45 -12.93 -10.05
CA THR A 134 -6.49 -13.32 -9.09
C THR A 134 -7.81 -12.54 -9.24
N ILE A 135 -7.85 -11.41 -9.97
CA ILE A 135 -9.10 -10.65 -10.24
C ILE A 135 -9.40 -10.60 -11.74
N GLY A 136 -9.27 -11.74 -12.41
CA GLY A 136 -9.50 -11.80 -13.86
C GLY A 136 -9.53 -13.22 -14.42
N HIS A 137 -10.46 -14.05 -13.98
CA HIS A 137 -11.10 -15.09 -14.82
C HIS A 137 -12.31 -15.70 -14.11
N VAL A 138 -13.37 -14.89 -13.97
CA VAL A 138 -14.75 -15.40 -13.89
C VAL A 138 -15.54 -14.50 -14.84
N LEU A 139 -15.58 -14.93 -16.10
CA LEU A 139 -16.58 -14.62 -17.12
C LEU A 139 -16.00 -15.09 -18.46
N LEU A 140 -16.18 -16.37 -18.75
CA LEU A 140 -16.65 -16.91 -20.02
C LEU A 140 -17.07 -18.35 -19.72
N ASP A 141 -18.30 -18.48 -19.19
CA ASP A 141 -19.05 -19.72 -19.18
C ASP A 141 -19.45 -20.08 -20.62
N THR A 142 -19.32 -21.36 -20.95
CA THR A 142 -20.22 -22.17 -21.79
C THR A 142 -20.93 -21.49 -22.98
N ALA A 143 -20.44 -21.77 -24.19
CA ALA A 143 -21.18 -22.30 -25.36
C ALA A 143 -20.21 -22.54 -26.52
#